data_AF-A0AAW2SQF9-F1
#
_entry.id   AF-A0AAW2SQF9-F1
#
_cell.length_a   1.000
_cell.length_b   1.000
_cell.length_c   1.000
_cell.angle_alpha   90.00
_cell.angle_beta   90.00
_cell.angle_gamma   90.00
#
_symmetry.space_group_name_H-M   'P 1'
#
loop_
_entity.id
_entity.type
_entity.pdbx_description
1 polymer ?
#
loop_
_entity_poly.entity_id
_entity_poly.type
_entity_poly.pdbx_seq_one_letter_code
_entity_poly.pdbx_strand_id
1 'polypeptide(L)'
;MKNSKRGFLSMRHGIKLSKKQSLKTDEELKRMSEIPYASAVGSIQYVVQCTRPDVAYALSVTSKYQACAEEAHWSAVKIILKYLKKTKDMFLIYSSG
;
A
#
# COMPACT_ATOMS: atom_id res chain seq x y z
N MET A 1 16.77 8.25 -22.27
CA MET A 1 16.17 8.36 -20.91
C MET A 1 15.23 9.59 -20.75
N LYS A 2 14.40 9.97 -21.73
CA LYS A 2 13.56 11.20 -21.63
C LYS A 2 12.08 10.98 -21.26
N ASN A 3 11.58 9.74 -21.27
CA ASN A 3 10.12 9.48 -21.20
C ASN A 3 9.67 8.52 -20.09
N SER A 4 10.51 8.21 -19.08
CA SER A 4 10.04 7.42 -17.94
C SER A 4 9.22 8.32 -17.02
N LYS A 5 7.88 8.27 -17.16
CA LYS A 5 6.97 8.88 -16.20
C LYS A 5 7.21 8.18 -14.86
N ARG A 6 7.91 8.81 -13.93
CA ARG A 6 8.08 8.28 -12.56
C ARG A 6 6.69 8.18 -11.94
N GLY A 7 6.15 6.97 -11.89
CA GLY A 7 5.04 6.67 -11.00
C GLY A 7 5.57 6.90 -9.60
N PHE A 8 5.31 8.06 -9.01
CA PHE A 8 5.73 8.30 -7.64
C PHE A 8 4.63 7.78 -6.72
N LEU A 9 4.89 6.68 -6.01
CA LEU A 9 4.18 6.35 -4.79
C LEU A 9 4.50 7.45 -3.78
N SER A 10 3.59 8.42 -3.63
CA SER A 10 3.69 9.41 -2.56
C SER A 10 3.28 8.77 -1.24
N MET A 11 4.04 7.76 -0.79
CA MET A 11 4.09 7.41 0.62
C MET A 11 4.90 8.53 1.26
N ARG A 12 4.23 9.55 1.82
CA ARG A 12 4.90 10.68 2.46
C ARG A 12 5.84 10.13 3.55
N HIS A 13 7.15 10.29 3.37
CA HIS A 13 8.12 10.02 4.42
C HIS A 13 7.73 10.90 5.61
N GLY A 14 7.32 10.27 6.73
CA GLY A 14 6.85 10.97 7.93
C GLY A 14 5.43 10.65 8.41
N ILE A 15 4.69 9.74 7.77
CA ILE A 15 3.45 9.22 8.41
C ILE A 15 3.85 8.35 9.60
N LYS A 16 3.82 8.93 10.81
CA LYS A 16 3.94 8.19 12.08
C LYS A 16 2.67 7.35 12.27
N LEU A 17 2.68 6.14 11.72
CA LEU A 17 1.69 5.11 12.06
C LEU A 17 1.95 4.66 13.50
N SER A 18 1.19 5.22 14.44
CA SER A 18 1.39 5.00 15.87
C SER A 18 0.56 3.81 16.35
N LYS A 19 1.19 2.88 17.06
CA LYS A 19 0.53 1.73 17.69
C LYS A 19 -0.46 2.13 18.81
N LYS A 20 -0.46 3.40 19.23
CA LYS A 20 -1.30 3.94 20.33
C LYS A 20 -2.72 4.34 19.89
N GLN A 21 -3.06 4.20 18.62
CA GLN A 21 -4.42 4.43 18.12
C GLN A 21 -5.16 3.09 17.98
N SER A 22 -5.26 2.37 19.08
CA SER A 22 -6.23 1.29 19.18
C SER A 22 -7.63 1.88 19.02
N LEU A 23 -8.42 1.33 18.09
CA LEU A 23 -9.81 1.68 17.80
C LEU A 23 -10.55 1.96 19.11
N LYS A 24 -11.04 3.19 19.27
CA LYS A 24 -11.58 3.67 20.55
C LYS A 24 -13.08 3.36 20.69
N THR A 25 -13.74 2.98 19.58
CA THR A 25 -15.18 2.83 19.51
C THR A 25 -15.54 1.48 18.89
N ASP A 26 -16.49 0.76 19.51
CA ASP A 26 -16.97 -0.57 19.05
C ASP A 26 -17.50 -0.53 17.60
N GLU A 27 -18.10 0.60 17.22
CA GLU A 27 -18.56 0.85 15.85
C GLU A 27 -17.43 0.89 14.81
N GLU A 28 -16.27 1.45 15.18
CA GLU A 28 -15.11 1.51 14.27
C GLU A 28 -14.50 0.12 14.10
N LEU A 29 -14.44 -0.68 15.16
CA LEU A 29 -14.02 -2.08 15.11
C LEU A 29 -14.91 -2.90 14.18
N LYS A 30 -16.23 -2.73 14.30
CA LYS A 30 -17.20 -3.43 13.44
C LYS A 30 -17.03 -3.04 11.97
N ARG A 31 -16.94 -1.74 11.66
CA ARG A 31 -16.67 -1.26 10.29
C ARG A 31 -15.34 -1.79 9.73
N MET A 32 -14.30 -1.87 10.56
CA MET A 32 -12.99 -2.38 10.12
C MET A 32 -12.97 -3.89 9.94
N SER A 33 -13.77 -4.63 10.71
CA SER A 33 -13.88 -6.09 10.59
C SER A 33 -14.49 -6.54 9.26
N GLU A 34 -15.34 -5.72 8.64
CA GLU A 34 -15.93 -5.97 7.32
C GLU A 34 -14.93 -5.74 6.18
N ILE A 35 -13.84 -5.00 6.44
CA ILE A 35 -12.85 -4.66 5.43
C ILE A 35 -11.85 -5.82 5.31
N PRO A 36 -11.64 -6.39 4.10
CA PRO A 36 -10.74 -7.52 3.90
C PRO A 36 -9.26 -7.06 3.85
N TYR A 37 -8.76 -6.50 4.96
CA TYR A 37 -7.41 -5.92 5.05
C TYR A 37 -6.31 -6.95 4.75
N ALA A 38 -6.36 -8.12 5.38
CA ALA A 38 -5.39 -9.19 5.17
C ALA A 38 -5.36 -9.68 3.71
N SER A 39 -6.53 -9.80 3.08
CA SER A 39 -6.64 -10.18 1.66
C SER A 39 -6.02 -9.13 0.74
N ALA A 40 -6.25 -7.83 1.02
CA ALA A 40 -5.65 -6.74 0.27
C ALA A 40 -4.12 -6.71 0.41
N VAL A 41 -3.60 -6.90 1.63
CA VAL A 41 -2.15 -6.98 1.90
C VAL A 41 -1.53 -8.16 1.15
N GLY A 42 -2.15 -9.35 1.21
CA GLY A 42 -1.68 -10.54 0.47
C GLY A 42 -1.68 -10.33 -1.05
N SER A 43 -2.72 -9.67 -1.58
CA SER A 43 -2.79 -9.33 -3.01
C SER A 43 -1.67 -8.38 -3.44
N ILE A 44 -1.38 -7.36 -2.63
CA ILE A 44 -0.26 -6.43 -2.90
C ILE A 44 1.08 -7.17 -2.81
N GLN A 45 1.23 -8.09 -1.86
CA GLN A 45 2.43 -8.92 -1.73
C GLN A 45 2.71 -9.79 -2.95
N TYR A 46 1.66 -10.32 -3.59
CA TYR A 46 1.81 -11.03 -4.87
C TYR A 46 2.29 -10.09 -5.99
N VAL A 47 1.68 -8.91 -6.11
CA VAL A 47 2.06 -7.90 -7.12
C VAL A 47 3.52 -7.47 -6.98
N VAL A 48 3.99 -7.27 -5.74
CA VAL A 48 5.38 -6.93 -5.43
C VAL A 48 6.35 -8.02 -5.89
N GLN A 49 6.03 -9.29 -5.63
CA GLN A 49 6.89 -10.42 -5.99
C GLN A 49 6.96 -10.65 -7.51
N CYS A 50 5.84 -10.48 -8.22
CA CYS A 50 5.77 -10.87 -9.63
C CYS A 50 6.11 -9.75 -10.62
N THR A 51 5.69 -8.51 -10.34
CA THR A 51 5.65 -7.47 -11.40
C THR A 51 6.10 -6.08 -10.96
N ARG A 52 5.93 -5.73 -9.67
CA ARG A 52 6.07 -4.34 -9.20
C ARG A 52 6.85 -4.24 -7.88
N PRO A 53 8.18 -4.51 -7.92
CA PRO A 53 9.03 -4.40 -6.73
C PRO A 53 9.15 -2.97 -6.19
N ASP A 54 8.79 -1.95 -6.98
CA ASP A 54 8.76 -0.54 -6.56
C ASP A 54 7.79 -0.25 -5.40
N VAL A 55 6.83 -1.15 -5.15
CA VAL A 55 5.83 -1.02 -4.08
C VAL A 55 6.26 -1.76 -2.79
N ALA A 56 7.37 -2.51 -2.81
CA ALA A 56 7.81 -3.36 -1.70
C ALA A 56 7.94 -2.60 -0.38
N TYR A 57 8.48 -1.38 -0.42
CA TYR A 57 8.63 -0.55 0.77
C TYR A 57 7.27 -0.19 1.39
N ALA A 58 6.32 0.26 0.56
CA ALA A 58 4.98 0.63 1.02
C ALA A 58 4.27 -0.56 1.67
N LEU A 59 4.36 -1.74 1.04
CA LEU A 59 3.81 -2.98 1.60
C LEU A 59 4.44 -3.31 2.96
N SER A 60 5.76 -3.22 3.10
CA SER A 60 6.46 -3.55 4.36
C SER A 60 6.05 -2.65 5.53
N VAL A 61 5.63 -1.41 5.24
CA VAL A 61 5.13 -0.48 6.27
C VAL A 61 3.71 -0.88 6.67
N THR A 62 2.86 -1.21 5.70
CA THR A 62 1.44 -1.52 5.91
C THR A 62 1.21 -2.92 6.50
N SER A 63 2.06 -3.90 6.20
CA SER A 63 1.96 -5.27 6.74
C SER A 63 2.17 -5.35 8.25
N LYS A 64 2.96 -4.44 8.83
CA LYS A 64 3.23 -4.37 10.28
C LYS A 64 1.98 -4.16 11.13
N TYR A 65 0.91 -3.62 10.55
CA TYR A 65 -0.33 -3.28 11.24
C TYR A 65 -1.48 -4.23 10.89
N GLN A 66 -1.20 -5.40 10.32
CA GLN A 66 -2.23 -6.38 9.95
C GLN A 66 -3.05 -6.91 11.14
N ALA A 67 -2.46 -6.97 12.34
CA ALA A 67 -3.16 -7.40 13.55
C ALA A 67 -4.08 -6.30 14.16
N CYS A 68 -3.77 -5.03 13.90
CA CYS A 68 -4.54 -3.88 14.40
C CYS A 68 -4.71 -2.86 13.26
N ALA A 69 -5.56 -3.20 12.29
CA ALA A 69 -5.88 -2.30 11.19
C ALA A 69 -6.71 -1.12 11.73
N GLU A 70 -6.35 0.11 11.33
CA GLU A 70 -7.08 1.35 11.64
C GLU A 70 -7.44 2.02 10.31
N GLU A 71 -8.37 2.98 10.30
CA GLU A 71 -8.75 3.72 9.09
C GLU A 71 -7.55 4.36 8.38
N ALA A 72 -6.57 4.85 9.15
CA ALA A 72 -5.33 5.39 8.61
C ALA A 72 -4.52 4.32 7.85
N HIS A 73 -4.44 3.10 8.38
CA HIS A 73 -3.77 1.97 7.74
C HIS A 73 -4.49 1.56 6.45
N TRP A 74 -5.83 1.51 6.48
CA TRP A 74 -6.63 1.21 5.30
C TRP A 74 -6.50 2.28 4.20
N SER A 75 -6.40 3.54 4.59
CA SER A 75 -6.14 4.64 3.65
C SER A 75 -4.80 4.48 2.94
N ALA A 76 -3.76 4.00 3.64
CA ALA A 76 -2.47 3.69 3.02
C ALA A 76 -2.60 2.54 2.00
N VAL A 77 -3.32 1.46 2.32
CA VAL A 77 -3.62 0.38 1.37
C VAL A 77 -4.34 0.91 0.13
N LYS A 78 -5.35 1.78 0.30
CA LYS A 78 -6.06 2.41 -0.83
C LYS A 78 -5.12 3.23 -1.71
N ILE A 79 -4.16 3.96 -1.13
CA ILE A 79 -3.17 4.74 -1.90
C ILE A 79 -2.29 3.80 -2.74
N ILE A 80 -1.85 2.67 -2.16
CA ILE A 80 -1.07 1.66 -2.89
C ILE A 80 -1.88 1.09 -4.06
N LEU A 81 -3.12 0.69 -3.81
CA LEU A 81 -4.00 0.14 -4.86
C LEU A 81 -4.31 1.18 -5.96
N LYS A 82 -4.55 2.45 -5.58
CA LYS A 82 -4.76 3.55 -6.53
C LYS A 82 -3.53 3.79 -7.39
N TYR A 83 -2.34 3.69 -6.80
CA TYR A 83 -1.08 3.79 -7.52
C TYR A 83 -0.89 2.65 -8.51
N LEU A 84 -1.11 1.40 -8.09
CA LEU A 84 -1.04 0.23 -8.95
C LEU A 84 -2.01 0.36 -10.13
N LYS A 85 -3.25 0.78 -9.89
CA LYS A 85 -4.23 1.04 -10.94
C LYS A 85 -3.80 2.13 -11.92
N LYS A 86 -3.23 3.24 -11.42
CA LYS A 86 -2.78 4.36 -12.26
C LYS A 86 -1.53 4.04 -13.09
N THR A 87 -0.71 3.11 -12.60
CA THR A 87 0.58 2.76 -13.20
C THR A 87 0.58 1.37 -13.86
N LYS A 88 -0.60 0.79 -14.08
CA LYS A 88 -0.74 -0.54 -14.71
C LYS A 88 -0.11 -0.61 -16.11
N ASP A 89 -0.13 0.51 -16.84
CA ASP A 89 0.36 0.60 -18.22
C ASP A 89 1.84 1.02 -18.28
N MET A 90 2.51 1.14 -17.13
CA MET A 90 3.93 1.54 -17.07
C MET A 90 4.80 0.31 -16.88
N PHE A 91 5.83 0.20 -17.73
CA PHE A 91 6.77 -0.92 -17.77
C PHE A 91 8.21 -0.43 -17.72
N LEU A 92 9.11 -1.30 -17.26
CA LEU A 92 10.53 -1.02 -17.22
C LEU A 92 11.10 -1.16 -18.63
N ILE A 93 11.67 -0.07 -19.16
CA ILE A 93 12.34 -0.07 -20.46
C ILE A 93 13.84 -0.13 -20.21
N TYR A 94 14.45 -1.28 -20.55
CA TYR A 94 15.90 -1.38 -20.64
C TYR A 94 16.34 -0.82 -21.99
N SER A 95 17.01 0.33 -21.99
CA SER A 95 17.76 0.75 -23.16
C SER A 95 19.06 -0.04 -23.19
N SER A 96 19.27 -0.85 -24.24
CA SER A 96 20.58 -1.44 -24.52
C SER A 96 21.60 -0.31 -24.67
N GLY A 97 22.71 -0.41 -23.94
CA GLY A 97 23.89 0.41 -24.16
C GLY A 97 24.59 0.04 -25.44
#